data_AF-A0A2K3LMN8-F1
#
_entry.id   AF-A0A2K3LMN8-F1
#
_cell.length_a   1.000
_cell.length_b   1.000
_cell.length_c   1.000
_cell.angle_alpha   90.00
_cell.angle_beta   90.00
_cell.angle_gamma   90.00
#
_symmetry.space_group_name_H-M   'P 1'
#
loop_
_entity.id
_entity.type
_entity.pdbx_description
1 polymer ?
#
loop_
_entity_poly.entity_id
_entity_poly.type
_entity_poly.pdbx_seq_one_letter_code
_entity_poly.pdbx_strand_id
1 'polypeptide(L)'
;ASSSQHSNQFCEAGIGYGESTCGTAIPSSSSSKLLIKGGTVVNAHHQHLADVYVENGIIVTVQPNIMRLMCPKLNPHGLTSWRRSEILECASFKVEDDVYVIDATGKFVMPGGIDPHAHLAMDAVDIVTVDDFFSGQAAALAGGTTMHIDFVIPVNGNLTAGLEAYENKAKKSCMDYGFHMAVTKWDESVSRDMEIMVKEKGINSFKFFMTYKGFFMVNDELLLQGFKKCKSLGALAMVHAENGDAVDAGQQKMIELGITGPEGHPLSRPAALEGEATSRAIRLADFVNTPLYVVHVMSIDAMEEIAKARKSG
;
A
#
# COMPACT_ATOMS: atom_id res chain seq x y z
N ALA A 1 -6.88 -36.23 2.51
CA ALA A 1 -5.55 -35.59 2.43
C ALA A 1 -5.67 -34.24 3.11
N SER A 2 -4.87 -34.02 4.14
CA SER A 2 -4.96 -32.93 5.14
C SER A 2 -4.76 -31.54 4.54
N SER A 3 -5.69 -30.62 4.85
CA SER A 3 -5.59 -29.18 4.61
C SER A 3 -4.69 -28.51 5.65
N SER A 4 -3.55 -27.97 5.24
CA SER A 4 -2.67 -27.15 6.08
C SER A 4 -3.14 -25.68 6.07
N GLN A 5 -3.73 -25.23 7.18
CA GLN A 5 -3.93 -23.80 7.47
C GLN A 5 -2.58 -23.21 7.88
N HIS A 6 -2.11 -22.18 7.16
CA HIS A 6 -0.90 -21.44 7.50
C HIS A 6 -1.28 -20.24 8.38
N SER A 7 -0.74 -20.20 9.61
CA SER A 7 -0.85 -19.06 10.54
C SER A 7 0.31 -18.08 10.32
N ASN A 8 0.02 -16.81 10.04
CA ASN A 8 1.03 -15.74 10.03
C ASN A 8 1.46 -15.42 11.48
N GLN A 9 2.76 -15.50 11.77
CA GLN A 9 3.36 -15.23 13.09
C GLN A 9 4.01 -13.85 13.10
N PHE A 10 3.84 -13.09 14.18
CA PHE A 10 4.58 -11.84 14.44
C PHE A 10 5.90 -12.15 15.16
N CYS A 11 6.99 -11.50 14.75
CA CYS A 11 8.27 -11.52 15.46
C CYS A 11 8.45 -10.23 16.27
N GLU A 12 8.84 -10.34 17.54
CA GLU A 12 9.33 -9.19 18.32
C GLU A 12 10.72 -8.77 17.82
N ALA A 13 10.92 -7.47 17.59
CA ALA A 13 12.25 -6.88 17.37
C ALA A 13 12.96 -6.73 18.73
N GLY A 14 13.63 -7.78 19.17
CA GLY A 14 14.47 -7.81 20.37
C GLY A 14 15.92 -7.42 20.11
N ILE A 15 16.48 -6.62 21.02
CA ILE A 15 17.81 -6.01 20.99
C ILE A 15 18.91 -7.06 21.22
N GLY A 16 19.88 -7.18 20.31
CA GLY A 16 21.19 -7.77 20.59
C GLY A 16 21.48 -9.11 19.90
N TYR A 17 22.73 -9.25 19.47
CA TYR A 17 23.29 -10.47 18.88
C TYR A 17 23.30 -11.62 19.90
N GLY A 18 22.30 -12.50 19.81
CA GLY A 18 22.18 -13.74 20.57
C GLY A 18 21.15 -14.63 19.90
N GLU A 19 21.35 -15.95 19.96
CA GLU A 19 20.61 -16.97 19.21
C GLU A 19 19.09 -16.73 19.14
N SER A 20 18.57 -16.66 17.92
CA SER A 20 17.15 -16.56 17.62
C SER A 20 16.43 -17.84 18.02
N THR A 21 15.84 -17.87 19.21
CA THR A 21 14.88 -18.91 19.60
C THR A 21 13.54 -18.64 18.92
N CYS A 22 13.45 -18.95 17.63
CA CYS A 22 12.17 -19.14 16.96
C CYS A 22 11.64 -20.53 17.37
N GLY A 23 10.47 -20.61 18.00
CA GLY A 23 9.83 -21.92 18.20
C GLY A 23 9.07 -22.20 19.50
N THR A 24 8.59 -21.22 20.26
CA THR A 24 7.47 -21.51 21.18
C THR A 24 6.16 -21.27 20.44
N ALA A 25 5.53 -22.37 20.01
CA ALA A 25 4.21 -22.35 19.41
C ALA A 25 3.22 -21.67 20.37
N ILE A 26 2.75 -20.47 20.02
CA ILE A 26 1.51 -19.96 20.59
C ILE A 26 0.39 -20.80 19.95
N PRO A 27 -0.37 -21.57 20.74
CA PRO A 27 -1.37 -22.48 20.21
C PRO A 27 -2.41 -21.70 19.39
N SER A 28 -2.72 -22.22 18.20
CA SER A 28 -3.66 -21.68 17.21
C SER A 28 -5.14 -21.71 17.65
N SER A 29 -5.41 -21.59 18.94
CA SER A 29 -6.74 -21.55 19.56
C SER A 29 -6.94 -20.39 20.54
N SER A 30 -5.97 -19.50 20.76
CA SER A 30 -6.20 -18.28 21.56
C SER A 30 -6.52 -17.10 20.65
N SER A 31 -7.67 -16.47 20.83
CA SER A 31 -7.99 -15.17 20.22
C SER A 31 -6.86 -14.17 20.47
N SER A 32 -6.36 -13.51 19.43
CA SER A 32 -5.36 -12.46 19.61
C SER A 32 -6.03 -11.21 20.18
N LYS A 33 -5.86 -10.98 21.48
CA LYS A 33 -6.38 -9.81 22.20
C LYS A 33 -5.22 -8.86 22.52
N LEU A 34 -5.30 -7.64 22.01
CA LEU A 34 -4.32 -6.57 22.21
C LEU A 34 -5.00 -5.33 22.77
N LEU A 35 -4.41 -4.72 23.78
CA LEU A 35 -4.82 -3.44 24.34
C LEU A 35 -3.66 -2.45 24.31
N ILE A 36 -3.81 -1.38 23.54
CA ILE A 36 -2.86 -0.26 23.49
C ILE A 36 -3.36 0.81 24.45
N LYS A 37 -2.57 1.15 25.48
CA LYS A 37 -2.99 2.02 26.58
C LYS A 37 -2.25 3.35 26.66
N GLY A 38 -2.95 4.41 27.05
CA GLY A 38 -2.36 5.71 27.41
C GLY A 38 -1.85 6.54 26.23
N GLY A 39 -2.10 6.10 25.00
CA GLY A 39 -1.65 6.78 23.79
C GLY A 39 -2.55 7.93 23.34
N THR A 40 -1.99 8.82 22.53
CA THR A 40 -2.79 9.79 21.77
C THR A 40 -3.16 9.17 20.43
N VAL A 41 -4.42 8.84 20.24
CA VAL A 41 -4.94 8.32 18.97
C VAL A 41 -5.04 9.47 17.98
N VAL A 42 -4.44 9.28 16.80
CA VAL A 42 -4.39 10.29 15.72
C VAL A 42 -4.97 9.68 14.46
N ASN A 43 -5.96 10.36 13.88
CA ASN A 43 -6.47 10.06 12.54
C ASN A 43 -6.33 11.30 11.63
N ALA A 44 -6.77 11.20 10.37
CA ALA A 44 -6.65 12.29 9.41
C ALA A 44 -7.45 13.57 9.78
N HIS A 45 -8.34 13.52 10.76
CA HIS A 45 -9.24 14.62 11.13
C HIS A 45 -8.91 15.26 12.48
N HIS A 46 -8.52 14.47 13.48
CA HIS A 46 -8.27 14.96 14.84
C HIS A 46 -7.38 14.00 15.65
N GLN A 47 -7.00 14.45 16.85
CA GLN A 47 -6.27 13.68 17.85
C GLN A 47 -6.96 13.73 19.21
N HIS A 48 -6.93 12.64 19.96
CA HIS A 48 -7.46 12.58 21.33
C HIS A 48 -6.79 11.47 22.15
N LEU A 49 -6.77 11.62 23.48
CA LEU A 49 -6.26 10.59 24.40
C LEU A 49 -7.27 9.44 24.50
N ALA A 50 -6.85 8.22 24.15
CA ALA A 50 -7.70 7.03 24.23
C ALA A 50 -6.86 5.75 24.29
N ASP A 51 -7.46 4.70 24.84
CA ASP A 51 -6.96 3.33 24.71
C ASP A 51 -7.60 2.69 23.46
N VAL A 52 -6.90 1.75 22.82
CA VAL A 52 -7.37 1.01 21.64
C VAL A 52 -7.38 -0.48 21.95
N TYR A 53 -8.55 -1.11 21.85
CA TYR A 53 -8.69 -2.56 22.01
C TYR A 53 -8.88 -3.22 20.65
N VAL A 54 -8.04 -4.23 20.38
CA VAL A 54 -8.01 -5.02 19.15
C VAL A 54 -8.25 -6.48 19.51
N GLU A 55 -9.16 -7.11 18.78
CA GLU A 55 -9.48 -8.53 18.93
C GLU A 55 -9.53 -9.19 17.56
N ASN A 56 -8.78 -10.29 17.40
CA ASN A 56 -8.72 -11.06 16.15
C ASN A 56 -8.39 -10.18 14.93
N GLY A 57 -7.46 -9.22 15.11
CA GLY A 57 -7.01 -8.30 14.06
C GLY A 57 -7.94 -7.11 13.78
N ILE A 58 -9.07 -6.97 14.49
CA ILE A 58 -10.04 -5.89 14.29
C ILE A 58 -10.06 -4.96 15.50
N ILE A 59 -10.07 -3.65 15.27
CA ILE A 59 -10.30 -2.65 16.33
C ILE A 59 -11.76 -2.77 16.79
N VAL A 60 -11.95 -3.16 18.06
CA VAL A 60 -13.29 -3.34 18.65
C VAL A 60 -13.78 -2.06 19.32
N THR A 61 -12.91 -1.33 20.01
CA THR A 61 -13.26 -0.06 20.64
C THR A 61 -12.06 0.87 20.77
N VAL A 62 -12.35 2.18 20.73
CA VAL A 62 -11.40 3.28 20.96
C VAL A 62 -12.05 4.23 21.95
N GLN A 63 -11.54 4.26 23.18
CA GLN A 63 -12.10 5.09 24.26
C GLN A 63 -11.09 5.27 25.39
N PRO A 64 -11.19 6.35 26.19
CA PRO A 64 -10.33 6.53 27.35
C PRO A 64 -10.60 5.47 28.42
N ASN A 65 -9.55 5.11 29.17
CA ASN A 65 -9.61 4.31 30.40
C ASN A 65 -10.29 2.93 30.25
N ILE A 66 -9.87 2.12 29.27
CA ILE A 66 -10.33 0.72 29.16
C ILE A 66 -9.77 -0.08 30.33
N MET A 67 -10.63 -0.65 31.17
CA MET A 67 -10.20 -1.38 32.37
C MET A 67 -10.01 -2.87 32.05
N ARG A 68 -9.02 -3.51 32.67
CA ARG A 68 -8.92 -4.97 32.70
C ARG A 68 -9.86 -5.48 33.79
N LEU A 69 -10.61 -6.54 33.52
CA LEU A 69 -11.32 -7.29 34.55
C LEU A 69 -10.30 -7.97 35.44
N MET A 70 -9.75 -7.26 36.43
CA MET A 70 -9.11 -7.96 37.56
C MET A 70 -10.21 -8.79 38.22
N CYS A 71 -10.21 -10.10 38.02
CA CYS A 71 -11.16 -10.97 38.69
C CYS A 71 -10.99 -10.79 40.21
N PRO A 72 -11.91 -10.13 40.94
CA PRO A 72 -11.89 -10.23 42.38
C PRO A 72 -12.34 -11.67 42.62
N LYS A 73 -11.51 -12.50 43.28
CA LYS A 73 -12.05 -13.70 43.92
C LYS A 73 -13.21 -13.23 44.79
N LEU A 74 -14.45 -13.45 44.33
CA LEU A 74 -15.66 -13.07 45.04
C LEU A 74 -15.58 -13.75 46.40
N ASN A 75 -15.33 -12.96 47.44
CA ASN A 75 -15.44 -13.42 48.81
C ASN A 75 -16.94 -13.65 49.05
N PRO A 76 -17.41 -14.86 49.40
CA PRO A 76 -18.84 -15.22 49.39
C PRO A 76 -19.65 -14.61 50.55
N HIS A 77 -19.19 -13.52 51.16
CA HIS A 77 -19.82 -12.92 52.32
C HIS A 77 -20.09 -11.42 52.13
N GLY A 78 -21.29 -11.12 51.64
CA GLY A 78 -22.16 -10.07 52.18
C GLY A 78 -21.79 -8.59 51.99
N LEU A 79 -22.61 -7.91 51.19
CA LEU A 79 -23.06 -6.50 51.31
C LEU A 79 -22.06 -5.46 51.83
N THR A 80 -21.67 -4.49 50.98
CA THR A 80 -21.61 -3.07 51.38
C THR A 80 -21.82 -2.14 50.17
N SER A 81 -22.32 -0.93 50.44
CA SER A 81 -22.71 0.10 49.48
C SER A 81 -21.59 0.49 48.52
N TRP A 82 -21.90 0.50 47.22
CA TRP A 82 -20.98 1.02 46.21
C TRP A 82 -20.77 2.53 46.38
N ARG A 83 -19.54 2.98 46.57
CA ARG A 83 -19.17 4.40 46.52
C ARG A 83 -19.30 4.91 45.08
N ARG A 84 -19.53 6.21 44.90
CA ARG A 84 -19.65 6.84 43.56
C ARG A 84 -18.42 6.57 42.65
N SER A 85 -17.24 6.36 43.24
CA SER A 85 -16.02 5.92 42.56
C SER A 85 -16.12 4.52 41.96
N GLU A 86 -16.78 3.58 42.64
CA GLU A 86 -16.93 2.20 42.18
C GLU A 86 -18.06 2.07 41.12
N ILE A 87 -19.01 3.02 41.11
CA ILE A 87 -20.03 3.15 40.05
C ILE A 87 -19.40 3.66 38.75
N LEU A 88 -18.44 4.59 38.82
CA LEU A 88 -17.67 5.05 37.65
C LEU A 88 -16.79 3.92 37.07
N GLU A 89 -16.31 3.02 37.92
CA GLU A 89 -15.54 1.81 37.58
C GLU A 89 -16.39 0.73 36.84
N CYS A 90 -17.71 0.86 36.84
CA CYS A 90 -18.64 0.04 36.07
C CYS A 90 -19.07 0.67 34.74
N ALA A 91 -18.77 1.96 34.50
CA ALA A 91 -19.07 2.64 33.23
C ALA A 91 -17.96 2.48 32.17
N SER A 92 -16.79 1.97 32.57
CA SER A 92 -15.65 1.70 31.69
C SER A 92 -15.78 0.35 30.98
N PHE A 93 -15.41 0.29 29.69
CA PHE A 93 -15.31 -0.97 28.94
C PHE A 93 -14.28 -1.88 29.61
N LYS A 94 -14.64 -3.16 29.77
CA LYS A 94 -13.85 -4.16 30.49
C LYS A 94 -13.36 -5.23 29.54
N VAL A 95 -12.04 -5.48 29.54
CA VAL A 95 -11.41 -6.57 28.78
C VAL A 95 -10.97 -7.69 29.72
N GLU A 96 -10.97 -8.94 29.23
CA GLU A 96 -10.55 -10.11 30.01
C GLU A 96 -9.07 -10.04 30.44
N ASP A 97 -8.70 -10.87 31.43
CA ASP A 97 -7.35 -10.92 31.95
C ASP A 97 -6.33 -11.54 30.97
N ASP A 98 -6.75 -12.18 29.89
CA ASP A 98 -5.84 -12.74 28.87
C ASP A 98 -5.71 -11.79 27.66
N VAL A 99 -5.19 -10.58 27.90
CA VAL A 99 -4.92 -9.54 26.89
C VAL A 99 -3.46 -9.11 26.93
N TYR A 100 -2.82 -9.03 25.77
CA TYR A 100 -1.49 -8.45 25.64
C TYR A 100 -1.60 -6.92 25.69
N VAL A 101 -0.82 -6.26 26.56
CA VAL A 101 -0.93 -4.82 26.78
C VAL A 101 0.32 -4.11 26.28
N ILE A 102 0.13 -3.11 25.42
CA ILE A 102 1.18 -2.19 24.97
C ILE A 102 0.97 -0.85 25.69
N ASP A 103 2.02 -0.37 26.37
CA ASP A 103 2.05 0.99 26.93
C ASP A 103 2.47 1.99 25.85
N ALA A 104 1.52 2.85 25.46
CA ALA A 104 1.71 3.93 24.50
C ALA A 104 1.75 5.31 25.19
N THR A 105 2.01 5.37 26.50
CA THR A 105 2.11 6.64 27.24
C THR A 105 3.15 7.57 26.59
N GLY A 106 2.71 8.78 26.23
CA GLY A 106 3.55 9.77 25.54
C GLY A 106 3.86 9.41 24.08
N LYS A 107 3.14 8.45 23.48
CA LYS A 107 3.26 8.04 22.08
C LYS A 107 1.97 8.36 21.30
N PHE A 108 2.11 8.38 19.98
CA PHE A 108 0.99 8.45 19.05
C PHE A 108 0.58 7.05 18.59
N VAL A 109 -0.72 6.82 18.52
CA VAL A 109 -1.32 5.60 17.96
C VAL A 109 -2.02 6.00 16.67
N MET A 110 -1.47 5.57 15.54
CA MET A 110 -1.88 5.97 14.19
C MET A 110 -2.28 4.74 13.37
N PRO A 111 -3.13 4.90 12.34
CA PRO A 111 -3.22 3.91 11.27
C PRO A 111 -1.82 3.62 10.71
N GLY A 112 -1.54 2.35 10.42
CA GLY A 112 -0.31 2.01 9.72
C GLY A 112 -0.28 2.63 8.32
N GLY A 113 0.91 2.94 7.84
CA GLY A 113 1.10 3.53 6.52
C GLY A 113 0.60 2.62 5.41
N ILE A 114 0.13 3.21 4.31
CA ILE A 114 -0.17 2.51 3.07
C ILE A 114 0.76 3.08 2.01
N ASP A 115 1.64 2.24 1.46
CA ASP A 115 2.51 2.61 0.34
C ASP A 115 1.86 2.17 -0.98
N PRO A 116 1.28 3.10 -1.76
CA PRO A 116 0.59 2.75 -3.00
C PRO A 116 1.55 2.53 -4.18
N HIS A 117 2.87 2.54 -3.97
CA HIS A 117 3.83 2.43 -5.06
C HIS A 117 5.10 1.67 -4.69
N ALA A 118 5.01 0.34 -4.64
CA ALA A 118 6.17 -0.55 -4.53
C ALA A 118 6.41 -1.36 -5.81
N HIS A 119 7.61 -1.95 -5.91
CA HIS A 119 8.02 -2.89 -6.95
C HIS A 119 8.87 -3.99 -6.31
N LEU A 120 8.23 -4.99 -5.70
CA LEU A 120 8.87 -6.09 -5.00
C LEU A 120 9.05 -7.31 -5.90
N ALA A 121 10.24 -7.91 -5.86
CA ALA A 121 10.68 -8.97 -6.78
C ALA A 121 10.32 -8.66 -8.26
N MET A 122 10.40 -7.40 -8.69
CA MET A 122 10.08 -6.99 -10.05
C MET A 122 11.21 -7.40 -10.99
N ASP A 123 10.86 -8.02 -12.11
CA ASP A 123 11.80 -8.34 -13.18
C ASP A 123 12.08 -7.08 -14.01
N ALA A 124 13.36 -6.76 -14.20
CA ALA A 124 13.86 -5.66 -15.02
C ALA A 124 14.94 -6.19 -15.98
N VAL A 125 14.53 -6.50 -17.21
CA VAL A 125 15.37 -7.07 -18.28
C VAL A 125 16.03 -8.39 -17.85
N ASP A 126 17.22 -8.33 -17.25
CA ASP A 126 18.04 -9.49 -16.84
C ASP A 126 18.31 -9.53 -15.33
N ILE A 127 17.70 -8.61 -14.57
CA ILE A 127 17.83 -8.54 -13.11
C ILE A 127 16.46 -8.54 -12.44
N VAL A 128 16.45 -8.87 -11.16
CA VAL A 128 15.28 -8.75 -10.28
C VAL A 128 15.61 -7.77 -9.16
N THR A 129 14.63 -6.99 -8.70
CA THR A 129 14.80 -6.16 -7.50
C THR A 129 15.21 -7.03 -6.31
N VAL A 130 16.14 -6.52 -5.50
CA VAL A 130 16.71 -7.29 -4.38
C VAL A 130 15.67 -7.56 -3.29
N ASP A 131 14.79 -6.60 -3.02
CA ASP A 131 13.69 -6.79 -2.08
C ASP A 131 12.59 -7.64 -2.71
N ASP A 132 12.25 -8.75 -2.04
CA ASP A 132 11.11 -9.60 -2.37
C ASP A 132 9.90 -9.26 -1.48
N PHE A 133 8.79 -9.97 -1.69
CA PHE A 133 7.57 -9.74 -0.90
C PHE A 133 7.76 -9.98 0.61
N PHE A 134 8.73 -10.77 1.05
CA PHE A 134 9.02 -10.91 2.48
C PHE A 134 9.92 -9.77 2.96
N SER A 135 11.08 -9.58 2.33
CA SER A 135 12.07 -8.61 2.82
C SER A 135 11.58 -7.17 2.71
N GLY A 136 10.92 -6.81 1.59
CA GLY A 136 10.37 -5.49 1.38
C GLY A 136 9.23 -5.17 2.35
N GLN A 137 8.35 -6.14 2.61
CA GLN A 137 7.27 -5.95 3.59
C GLN A 137 7.78 -5.92 5.03
N ALA A 138 8.80 -6.71 5.37
CA ALA A 138 9.46 -6.64 6.67
C ALA A 138 10.08 -5.25 6.90
N ALA A 139 10.72 -4.68 5.87
CA ALA A 139 11.23 -3.32 5.91
C ALA A 139 10.10 -2.29 6.08
N ALA A 140 8.99 -2.45 5.35
CA ALA A 140 7.81 -1.58 5.47
C ALA A 140 7.23 -1.61 6.90
N LEU A 141 7.02 -2.80 7.47
CA LEU A 141 6.52 -2.98 8.83
C LEU A 141 7.46 -2.35 9.87
N ALA A 142 8.78 -2.53 9.71
CA ALA A 142 9.77 -1.89 10.58
C ALA A 142 9.74 -0.36 10.51
N GLY A 143 9.32 0.19 9.36
CA GLY A 143 9.10 1.63 9.13
C GLY A 143 7.71 2.15 9.54
N GLY A 144 6.79 1.27 9.96
CA GLY A 144 5.42 1.65 10.34
C GLY A 144 4.40 1.64 9.19
N THR A 145 4.77 1.15 8.00
CA THR A 145 3.85 0.88 6.88
C THR A 145 3.28 -0.53 7.04
N THR A 146 1.96 -0.68 6.93
CA THR A 146 1.24 -1.95 7.17
C THR A 146 0.47 -2.47 5.96
N MET A 147 0.54 -1.76 4.83
CA MET A 147 0.01 -2.24 3.55
C MET A 147 0.83 -1.63 2.40
N HIS A 148 0.99 -2.37 1.32
CA HIS A 148 1.49 -1.82 0.06
C HIS A 148 0.61 -2.20 -1.13
N ILE A 149 0.72 -1.46 -2.22
CA ILE A 149 0.14 -1.83 -3.51
C ILE A 149 1.27 -1.92 -4.52
N ASP A 150 1.46 -3.12 -5.08
CA ASP A 150 2.54 -3.42 -6.03
C ASP A 150 2.06 -3.33 -7.48
N PHE A 151 2.96 -3.16 -8.44
CA PHE A 151 2.63 -3.05 -9.86
C PHE A 151 2.88 -4.37 -10.59
N VAL A 152 1.80 -5.05 -10.95
CA VAL A 152 1.87 -6.23 -11.79
C VAL A 152 2.28 -5.84 -13.21
N ILE A 153 3.38 -6.42 -13.69
CA ILE A 153 3.84 -6.30 -15.08
C ILE A 153 3.30 -7.49 -15.87
N PRO A 154 2.59 -7.28 -16.99
CA PRO A 154 1.98 -8.36 -17.75
C PRO A 154 3.01 -9.20 -18.50
N VAL A 155 2.77 -10.51 -18.61
CA VAL A 155 3.63 -11.43 -19.37
C VAL A 155 3.26 -11.35 -20.84
N ASN A 156 4.13 -10.78 -21.68
CA ASN A 156 3.88 -10.57 -23.12
C ASN A 156 2.56 -9.81 -23.39
N GLY A 157 2.16 -8.94 -22.46
CA GLY A 157 0.91 -8.17 -22.50
C GLY A 157 -0.34 -8.96 -22.13
N ASN A 158 -0.24 -10.18 -21.60
CA ASN A 158 -1.34 -10.91 -20.96
C ASN A 158 -1.43 -10.51 -19.49
N LEU A 159 -2.55 -9.91 -19.08
CA LEU A 159 -2.68 -9.36 -17.72
C LEU A 159 -2.91 -10.47 -16.69
N THR A 160 -3.69 -11.49 -17.05
CA THR A 160 -4.00 -12.62 -16.17
C THR A 160 -2.74 -13.42 -15.82
N ALA A 161 -1.90 -13.70 -16.82
CA ALA A 161 -0.63 -14.38 -16.61
C ALA A 161 0.35 -13.53 -15.77
N GLY A 162 0.34 -12.21 -15.94
CA GLY A 162 1.08 -11.29 -15.07
C GLY A 162 0.62 -11.38 -13.62
N LEU A 163 -0.69 -11.35 -13.38
CA LEU A 163 -1.25 -11.45 -12.04
C LEU A 163 -0.89 -12.77 -11.37
N GLU A 164 -1.05 -13.90 -12.07
CA GLU A 164 -0.66 -15.22 -11.56
C GLU A 164 0.82 -15.28 -11.18
N ALA A 165 1.70 -14.65 -11.97
CA ALA A 165 3.12 -14.57 -11.65
C ALA A 165 3.38 -13.77 -10.35
N TYR A 166 2.71 -12.64 -10.16
CA TYR A 166 2.84 -11.81 -8.97
C TYR A 166 2.20 -12.45 -7.73
N GLU A 167 1.04 -13.11 -7.85
CA GLU A 167 0.44 -13.90 -6.77
C GLU A 167 1.40 -15.01 -6.31
N ASN A 168 2.15 -15.62 -7.23
CA ASN A 168 3.18 -16.60 -6.87
C ASN A 168 4.36 -15.97 -6.12
N LYS A 169 4.83 -14.78 -6.53
CA LYS A 169 5.87 -14.02 -5.80
C LYS A 169 5.39 -13.64 -4.39
N ALA A 170 4.14 -13.22 -4.27
CA ALA A 170 3.53 -12.73 -3.04
C ALA A 170 3.19 -13.82 -2.01
N LYS A 171 3.37 -15.12 -2.33
CA LYS A 171 3.21 -16.23 -1.37
C LYS A 171 4.12 -16.12 -0.13
N LYS A 172 5.20 -15.33 -0.21
CA LYS A 172 6.12 -15.06 0.89
C LYS A 172 5.76 -13.82 1.72
N SER A 173 4.65 -13.15 1.43
CA SER A 173 4.22 -11.95 2.13
C SER A 173 4.02 -12.17 3.63
N CYS A 174 4.37 -11.15 4.42
CA CYS A 174 4.13 -11.02 5.86
C CYS A 174 3.23 -9.82 6.22
N MET A 175 2.75 -9.06 5.23
CA MET A 175 1.94 -7.85 5.37
C MET A 175 0.81 -7.85 4.33
N ASP A 176 -0.31 -7.20 4.63
CA ASP A 176 -1.40 -7.00 3.66
C ASP A 176 -0.91 -6.26 2.41
N TYR A 177 -1.50 -6.58 1.26
CA TYR A 177 -1.12 -5.99 -0.02
C TYR A 177 -2.26 -5.98 -1.02
N GLY A 178 -2.12 -5.15 -2.06
CA GLY A 178 -2.95 -5.17 -3.26
C GLY A 178 -2.11 -5.05 -4.53
N PHE A 179 -2.77 -5.01 -5.68
CA PHE A 179 -2.11 -4.87 -6.98
C PHE A 179 -2.73 -3.77 -7.84
N HIS A 180 -1.85 -2.98 -8.45
CA HIS A 180 -2.11 -2.23 -9.66
C HIS A 180 -1.75 -3.10 -10.88
N MET A 181 -2.43 -2.91 -12.01
CA MET A 181 -2.12 -3.65 -13.24
C MET A 181 -1.52 -2.73 -14.31
N ALA A 182 -0.29 -3.01 -14.73
CA ALA A 182 0.32 -2.30 -15.86
C ALA A 182 -0.33 -2.71 -17.19
N VAL A 183 -0.55 -1.73 -18.05
CA VAL A 183 -1.04 -1.90 -19.43
C VAL A 183 0.04 -1.36 -20.38
N THR A 184 0.79 -2.28 -20.98
CA THR A 184 1.98 -1.99 -21.81
C THR A 184 1.69 -2.06 -23.32
N LYS A 185 0.49 -2.50 -23.69
CA LYS A 185 -0.03 -2.54 -25.06
C LYS A 185 -1.55 -2.44 -25.02
N TRP A 186 -2.18 -2.28 -26.18
CA TRP A 186 -3.63 -2.26 -26.28
C TRP A 186 -4.15 -3.12 -27.44
N ASP A 187 -5.09 -4.00 -27.12
CA ASP A 187 -5.89 -4.77 -28.07
C ASP A 187 -7.18 -5.26 -27.38
N GLU A 188 -8.06 -5.96 -28.10
CA GLU A 188 -9.32 -6.47 -27.54
C GLU A 188 -9.11 -7.57 -26.48
N SER A 189 -7.96 -8.24 -26.47
CA SER A 189 -7.63 -9.19 -25.39
C SER A 189 -7.33 -8.45 -24.09
N VAL A 190 -6.54 -7.36 -24.15
CA VAL A 190 -6.27 -6.49 -23.00
C VAL A 190 -7.58 -5.88 -22.45
N SER A 191 -8.47 -5.41 -23.32
CA SER A 191 -9.79 -4.89 -22.91
C SER A 191 -10.60 -5.93 -22.11
N ARG A 192 -10.65 -7.18 -22.58
CA ARG A 192 -11.34 -8.27 -21.85
C ARG A 192 -10.64 -8.62 -20.55
N ASP A 193 -9.31 -8.69 -20.56
CA ASP A 193 -8.53 -8.97 -19.35
C ASP A 193 -8.75 -7.90 -18.27
N MET A 194 -8.81 -6.61 -18.64
CA MET A 194 -9.12 -5.53 -17.68
C MET A 194 -10.48 -5.72 -17.01
N GLU A 195 -11.46 -6.25 -17.73
CA GLU A 195 -12.78 -6.54 -17.16
C GLU A 195 -12.73 -7.68 -16.14
N ILE A 196 -11.96 -8.74 -16.42
CA ILE A 196 -11.68 -9.83 -15.48
C ILE A 196 -10.97 -9.28 -14.24
N MET A 197 -9.94 -8.44 -14.43
CA MET A 197 -9.18 -7.83 -13.34
C MET A 197 -10.10 -7.08 -12.35
N VAL A 198 -11.05 -6.29 -12.87
CA VAL A 198 -12.00 -5.53 -12.03
C VAL A 198 -13.07 -6.43 -11.40
N LYS A 199 -13.74 -7.26 -12.21
CA LYS A 199 -14.95 -7.99 -11.77
C LYS A 199 -14.64 -9.22 -10.92
N GLU A 200 -13.50 -9.85 -11.16
CA GLU A 200 -13.18 -11.16 -10.57
C GLU A 200 -11.95 -11.13 -9.68
N LYS A 201 -10.99 -10.22 -9.93
CA LYS A 201 -9.70 -10.19 -9.21
C LYS A 201 -9.55 -9.03 -8.22
N GLY A 202 -10.51 -8.10 -8.18
CA GLY A 202 -10.50 -6.98 -7.24
C GLY A 202 -9.48 -5.86 -7.58
N ILE A 203 -8.93 -5.84 -8.79
CA ILE A 203 -8.00 -4.80 -9.25
C ILE A 203 -8.80 -3.69 -9.92
N ASN A 204 -8.76 -2.49 -9.35
CA ASN A 204 -9.53 -1.33 -9.82
C ASN A 204 -8.65 -0.17 -10.30
N SER A 205 -7.38 -0.42 -10.63
CA SER A 205 -6.41 0.60 -11.01
C SER A 205 -5.42 0.08 -12.05
N PHE A 206 -5.25 0.85 -13.13
CA PHE A 206 -4.46 0.45 -14.29
C PHE A 206 -3.41 1.48 -14.65
N LYS A 207 -2.17 1.03 -14.83
CA LYS A 207 -0.99 1.89 -15.04
C LYS A 207 -0.54 1.88 -16.49
N PHE A 208 -0.51 3.05 -17.09
CA PHE A 208 0.00 3.29 -18.44
C PHE A 208 1.35 4.02 -18.38
N PHE A 209 2.17 3.85 -19.41
CA PHE A 209 3.48 4.48 -19.51
C PHE A 209 3.53 5.39 -20.74
N MET A 210 3.88 6.66 -20.54
CA MET A 210 4.10 7.62 -21.63
C MET A 210 5.58 7.69 -22.04
N THR A 211 6.41 6.91 -21.35
CA THR A 211 7.86 6.75 -21.56
C THR A 211 8.23 5.28 -21.74
N TYR A 212 9.52 4.98 -21.80
CA TYR A 212 10.08 3.67 -22.13
C TYR A 212 9.72 3.26 -23.57
N LYS A 213 10.07 4.14 -24.50
CA LYS A 213 9.86 3.95 -25.94
C LYS A 213 10.41 2.61 -26.40
N GLY A 214 9.61 1.87 -27.17
CA GLY A 214 9.95 0.52 -27.65
C GLY A 214 9.80 -0.59 -26.61
N PHE A 215 9.37 -0.28 -25.38
CA PHE A 215 9.18 -1.28 -24.33
C PHE A 215 7.79 -1.20 -23.68
N PHE A 216 7.51 -0.19 -22.87
CA PHE A 216 6.21 -0.02 -22.20
C PHE A 216 5.37 1.13 -22.73
N MET A 217 5.97 2.04 -23.51
CA MET A 217 5.31 3.26 -23.97
C MET A 217 4.05 2.94 -24.79
N VAL A 218 2.94 3.55 -24.39
CA VAL A 218 1.73 3.65 -25.21
C VAL A 218 1.63 5.05 -25.82
N ASN A 219 1.18 5.13 -27.06
CA ASN A 219 0.90 6.42 -27.71
C ASN A 219 -0.47 6.97 -27.24
N ASP A 220 -0.78 8.21 -27.62
CA ASP A 220 -2.03 8.87 -27.20
C ASP A 220 -3.30 8.14 -27.65
N GLU A 221 -3.27 7.48 -28.83
CA GLU A 221 -4.40 6.70 -29.32
C GLU A 221 -4.71 5.54 -28.38
N LEU A 222 -3.68 4.76 -28.00
CA LEU A 222 -3.84 3.62 -27.10
C LEU A 222 -4.17 4.08 -25.68
N LEU A 223 -3.57 5.18 -25.22
CA LEU A 223 -3.87 5.78 -23.92
C LEU A 223 -5.36 6.19 -23.83
N LEU A 224 -5.91 6.79 -24.88
CA LEU A 224 -7.35 7.13 -24.95
C LEU A 224 -8.25 5.90 -24.88
N GLN A 225 -7.87 4.78 -25.52
CA GLN A 225 -8.63 3.53 -25.42
C GLN A 225 -8.59 3.00 -23.98
N GLY A 226 -7.41 2.99 -23.36
CA GLY A 226 -7.22 2.62 -21.96
C GLY A 226 -8.07 3.45 -21.00
N PHE A 227 -8.08 4.78 -21.17
CA PHE A 227 -8.88 5.70 -20.38
C PHE A 227 -10.38 5.44 -20.54
N LYS A 228 -10.86 5.23 -21.77
CA LYS A 228 -12.28 4.90 -22.02
C LYS A 228 -12.69 3.60 -21.34
N LYS A 229 -11.81 2.60 -21.34
CA LYS A 229 -12.06 1.32 -20.64
C LYS A 229 -12.01 1.48 -19.13
N CYS A 230 -11.06 2.24 -18.58
CA CYS A 230 -11.02 2.54 -17.15
C CYS A 230 -12.33 3.21 -16.70
N LYS A 231 -12.80 4.21 -17.45
CA LYS A 231 -14.10 4.86 -17.21
C LYS A 231 -15.27 3.87 -17.23
N SER A 232 -15.36 3.01 -18.25
CA SER A 232 -16.49 2.09 -18.37
C SER A 232 -16.51 1.01 -17.28
N LEU A 233 -15.35 0.71 -16.69
CA LEU A 233 -15.22 -0.24 -15.57
C LEU A 233 -15.31 0.44 -14.19
N GLY A 234 -15.30 1.77 -14.10
CA GLY A 234 -15.17 2.47 -12.82
C GLY A 234 -13.79 2.31 -12.18
N ALA A 235 -12.75 2.08 -12.99
CA ALA A 235 -11.37 1.90 -12.55
C ALA A 235 -10.57 3.21 -12.66
N LEU A 236 -9.53 3.33 -11.83
CA LEU A 236 -8.61 4.46 -11.80
C LEU A 236 -7.52 4.30 -12.87
N ALA A 237 -7.42 5.27 -13.78
CA ALA A 237 -6.30 5.33 -14.71
C ALA A 237 -5.09 5.96 -14.02
N MET A 238 -3.91 5.35 -14.16
CA MET A 238 -2.65 5.83 -13.62
C MET A 238 -1.64 6.04 -14.75
N VAL A 239 -0.78 7.05 -14.65
CA VAL A 239 0.22 7.33 -15.71
C VAL A 239 1.62 7.56 -15.15
N HIS A 240 2.61 6.92 -15.78
CA HIS A 240 4.00 7.37 -15.73
C HIS A 240 4.15 8.46 -16.79
N ALA A 241 4.19 9.71 -16.34
CA ALA A 241 4.08 10.87 -17.22
C ALA A 241 5.45 11.51 -17.49
N GLU A 242 6.19 10.95 -18.44
CA GLU A 242 7.35 11.62 -19.08
C GLU A 242 7.19 11.51 -20.60
N ASN A 243 7.67 12.49 -21.37
CA ASN A 243 7.63 12.42 -22.82
C ASN A 243 8.67 11.40 -23.34
N GLY A 244 8.23 10.18 -23.65
CA GLY A 244 9.11 9.08 -24.04
C GLY A 244 9.96 9.33 -25.29
N ASP A 245 9.44 10.04 -26.29
CA ASP A 245 10.20 10.37 -27.50
C ASP A 245 11.31 11.37 -27.21
N ALA A 246 11.03 12.39 -26.39
CA ALA A 246 12.02 13.38 -25.99
C ALA A 246 13.08 12.80 -25.03
N VAL A 247 12.68 11.88 -24.13
CA VAL A 247 13.61 11.15 -23.25
C VAL A 247 14.56 10.29 -24.09
N ASP A 248 14.06 9.54 -25.07
CA ASP A 248 14.90 8.73 -25.98
C ASP A 248 15.91 9.61 -26.74
N ALA A 249 15.46 10.73 -27.31
CA ALA A 249 16.34 11.70 -27.96
C ALA A 249 17.38 12.30 -27.01
N GLY A 250 16.98 12.63 -25.77
CA GLY A 250 17.88 13.15 -24.73
C GLY A 250 18.93 12.12 -24.32
N GLN A 251 18.56 10.84 -24.20
CA GLN A 251 19.48 9.75 -23.88
C GLN A 251 20.53 9.58 -24.97
N GLN A 252 20.10 9.51 -26.24
CA GLN A 252 21.01 9.45 -27.38
C GLN A 252 21.98 10.64 -27.37
N LYS A 253 21.46 11.84 -27.09
CA LYS A 253 22.28 13.04 -27.02
C LYS A 253 23.35 12.99 -25.93
N MET A 254 23.01 12.51 -24.73
CA MET A 254 24.00 12.39 -23.63
C MET A 254 25.13 11.42 -24.00
N ILE A 255 24.78 10.28 -24.61
CA ILE A 255 25.76 9.29 -25.07
C ILE A 255 26.66 9.85 -26.18
N GLU A 256 26.09 10.58 -27.16
CA GLU A 256 26.86 11.25 -28.23
C GLU A 256 27.85 12.28 -27.68
N LEU A 257 27.50 12.96 -26.58
CA LEU A 257 28.36 13.91 -25.89
C LEU A 257 29.42 13.24 -24.99
N GLY A 258 29.44 11.90 -24.92
CA GLY A 258 30.35 11.14 -24.08
C GLY A 258 29.96 11.12 -22.60
N ILE A 259 28.75 11.55 -22.25
CA ILE A 259 28.23 11.56 -20.87
C ILE A 259 27.58 10.21 -20.60
N THR A 260 28.36 9.27 -20.07
CA THR A 260 27.95 7.88 -19.80
C THR A 260 27.82 7.55 -18.31
N GLY A 261 28.13 8.50 -17.42
CA GLY A 261 27.93 8.35 -15.99
C GLY A 261 26.47 8.56 -15.56
N PRO A 262 26.13 8.27 -14.29
CA PRO A 262 24.78 8.43 -13.76
C PRO A 262 24.18 9.83 -13.93
N GLU A 263 25.02 10.87 -14.00
CA GLU A 263 24.61 12.25 -14.25
C GLU A 263 23.92 12.46 -15.60
N GLY A 264 24.23 11.61 -16.59
CA GLY A 264 23.54 11.63 -17.89
C GLY A 264 22.06 11.28 -17.76
N HIS A 265 21.67 10.52 -16.74
CA HIS A 265 20.28 10.14 -16.52
C HIS A 265 19.36 11.35 -16.31
N PRO A 266 19.52 12.21 -15.28
CA PRO A 266 18.69 13.39 -15.11
C PRO A 266 18.88 14.42 -16.25
N LEU A 267 20.07 14.53 -16.83
CA LEU A 267 20.32 15.44 -17.97
C LEU A 267 19.54 15.05 -19.23
N SER A 268 19.33 13.74 -19.45
CA SER A 268 18.55 13.23 -20.59
C SER A 268 17.04 13.46 -20.47
N ARG A 269 16.54 13.78 -19.27
CA ARG A 269 15.11 13.86 -18.95
C ARG A 269 14.79 15.08 -18.06
N PRO A 270 14.99 16.31 -18.55
CA PRO A 270 14.71 17.50 -17.75
C PRO A 270 13.23 17.57 -17.34
N ALA A 271 12.95 18.21 -16.22
CA ALA A 271 11.61 18.36 -15.61
C ALA A 271 10.50 18.77 -16.61
N ALA A 272 10.82 19.59 -17.60
CA ALA A 272 9.89 20.02 -18.64
C ALA A 272 9.24 18.83 -19.39
N LEU A 273 9.94 17.69 -19.53
CA LEU A 273 9.41 16.50 -20.19
C LEU A 273 8.38 15.75 -19.31
N GLU A 274 8.52 15.83 -17.99
CA GLU A 274 7.52 15.33 -17.03
C GLU A 274 6.29 16.25 -17.02
N GLY A 275 6.51 17.57 -17.01
CA GLY A 275 5.46 18.59 -17.08
C GLY A 275 4.61 18.47 -18.35
N GLU A 276 5.23 18.32 -19.52
CA GLU A 276 4.52 18.15 -20.79
C GLU A 276 3.61 16.91 -20.76
N ALA A 277 4.17 15.75 -20.43
CA ALA A 277 3.42 14.50 -20.43
C ALA A 277 2.32 14.50 -19.36
N THR A 278 2.56 15.10 -18.21
CA THR A 278 1.55 15.28 -17.16
C THR A 278 0.38 16.12 -17.68
N SER A 279 0.67 17.27 -18.28
CA SER A 279 -0.32 18.17 -18.88
C SER A 279 -1.12 17.48 -20.00
N ARG A 280 -0.45 16.67 -20.83
CA ARG A 280 -1.09 15.90 -21.90
C ARG A 280 -2.00 14.81 -21.36
N ALA A 281 -1.54 14.00 -20.39
CA ALA A 281 -2.35 12.96 -19.76
C ALA A 281 -3.62 13.53 -19.13
N ILE A 282 -3.50 14.67 -18.42
CA ILE A 282 -4.62 15.38 -17.82
C ILE A 282 -5.66 15.76 -18.88
N ARG A 283 -5.25 16.38 -19.99
CA ARG A 283 -6.19 16.79 -21.06
C ARG A 283 -6.88 15.60 -21.72
N LEU A 284 -6.17 14.49 -21.92
CA LEU A 284 -6.75 13.27 -22.48
C LEU A 284 -7.74 12.62 -21.51
N ALA A 285 -7.43 12.61 -20.21
CA ALA A 285 -8.32 12.08 -19.19
C ALA A 285 -9.58 12.95 -19.03
N ASP A 286 -9.44 14.27 -19.07
CA ASP A 286 -10.55 15.24 -19.06
C ASP A 286 -11.45 15.07 -20.29
N PHE A 287 -10.86 14.93 -21.49
CA PHE A 287 -11.62 14.65 -22.72
C PHE A 287 -12.46 13.37 -22.63
N VAL A 288 -11.92 12.31 -22.00
CA VAL A 288 -12.66 11.06 -21.74
C VAL A 288 -13.62 11.21 -20.55
N ASN A 289 -13.40 12.20 -19.68
CA ASN A 289 -14.03 12.38 -18.39
C ASN A 289 -13.87 11.12 -17.52
N THR A 290 -12.62 10.79 -17.19
CA THR A 290 -12.21 9.71 -16.29
C THR A 290 -11.25 10.24 -15.22
N PRO A 291 -11.28 9.73 -13.96
CA PRO A 291 -10.26 10.10 -12.98
C PRO A 291 -8.87 9.64 -13.42
N LEU A 292 -7.87 10.45 -13.10
CA LEU A 292 -6.46 10.22 -13.40
C LEU A 292 -5.61 10.33 -12.14
N TYR A 293 -4.67 9.40 -11.98
CA TYR A 293 -3.64 9.42 -10.95
C TYR A 293 -2.25 9.52 -11.61
N VAL A 294 -1.57 10.65 -11.42
CA VAL A 294 -0.19 10.82 -11.89
C VAL A 294 0.73 10.27 -10.80
N VAL A 295 1.45 9.19 -11.10
CA VAL A 295 2.37 8.57 -10.13
C VAL A 295 3.69 9.33 -10.06
N HIS A 296 4.45 9.14 -8.96
CA HIS A 296 5.82 9.63 -8.76
C HIS A 296 6.08 11.01 -9.38
N VAL A 297 5.35 12.02 -8.91
CA VAL A 297 5.52 13.42 -9.31
C VAL A 297 6.84 13.92 -8.71
N MET A 298 7.83 14.19 -9.55
CA MET A 298 9.20 14.53 -9.12
C MET A 298 9.56 16.00 -9.34
N SER A 299 8.81 16.74 -10.17
CA SER A 299 9.13 18.12 -10.54
C SER A 299 8.03 19.14 -10.22
N ILE A 300 8.46 20.41 -10.13
CA ILE A 300 7.57 21.56 -10.01
C ILE A 300 6.69 21.67 -11.26
N ASP A 301 7.26 21.48 -12.46
CA ASP A 301 6.54 21.55 -13.73
C ASP A 301 5.33 20.60 -13.76
N ALA A 302 5.50 19.34 -13.34
CA ALA A 302 4.39 18.38 -13.24
C ALA A 302 3.40 18.75 -12.12
N MET A 303 3.90 19.17 -10.96
CA MET A 303 3.06 19.60 -9.83
C MET A 303 2.18 20.80 -10.18
N GLU A 304 2.70 21.79 -10.92
CA GLU A 304 1.96 22.97 -11.36
C GLU A 304 0.82 22.60 -12.33
N GLU A 305 1.06 21.66 -13.26
CA GLU A 305 0.03 21.16 -14.16
C GLU A 305 -1.09 20.44 -13.40
N ILE A 306 -0.74 19.62 -12.41
CA ILE A 306 -1.72 18.95 -11.54
C ILE A 306 -2.49 19.97 -10.70
N ALA A 307 -1.81 20.95 -10.10
CA ALA A 307 -2.44 21.98 -9.28
C ALA A 307 -3.42 22.83 -10.09
N LYS A 308 -3.03 23.20 -11.33
CA LYS A 308 -3.88 23.93 -12.26
C LYS A 308 -5.12 23.13 -12.64
N ALA A 309 -4.97 21.85 -12.99
CA ALA A 309 -6.07 20.98 -13.34
C ALA A 309 -7.06 20.81 -12.18
N ARG A 310 -6.57 20.50 -10.97
CA ARG A 310 -7.42 20.36 -9.78
C ARG A 310 -8.18 21.63 -9.42
N LYS A 311 -7.63 22.80 -9.74
CA LYS A 311 -8.28 24.10 -9.53
C LYS A 311 -9.42 24.35 -10.53
N SER A 312 -9.36 23.77 -11.73
CA SER A 312 -10.41 23.90 -12.75
C SER A 312 -11.59 22.94 -12.58
N GLY A 313 -11.47 21.93 -11.71
CA GLY A 313 -12.48 20.88 -11.49
C GLY A 313 -11.97 19.52 -11.93
#